data_AF-A0A9X3N464-F1
#
_entry.id   AF-A0A9X3N464-F1
#
_cell.length_a   1.000
_cell.length_b   1.000
_cell.length_c   1.000
_cell.angle_alpha   90.00
_cell.angle_beta   90.00
_cell.angle_gamma   90.00
#
_symmetry.space_group_name_H-M   'P 1'
#
loop_
_entity.id
_entity.type
_entity.pdbx_description
1 polymer ?
#
loop_
_entity_poly.entity_id
_entity_poly.type
_entity_poly.pdbx_seq_one_letter_code
_entity_poly.pdbx_strand_id
1 'polypeptide(L)'
;MARSSRKDTELHRQQVIDGAATLLRERGVAGVNVGQLMAEAGLTHGGFYRHFASKDELVQLALEKALADQREWVSGITERELIEWYLSPEHRDDPAHGCTMGALGSEVARADEASRETFATGFADYLDTFAALEGRERDEALARYATMVGALVISRATAGDPISEAVLDAARNALLP
;
A
#
# COMPACT_ATOMS: atom_id res chain seq x y z
N MET A 1 -16.84 32.60 7.15
CA MET A 1 -15.39 32.42 7.39
C MET A 1 -15.05 31.14 8.18
N ALA A 2 -15.74 30.80 9.27
CA ALA A 2 -15.44 29.57 10.06
C ALA A 2 -15.62 28.22 9.32
N ARG A 3 -16.52 28.14 8.34
CA ARG A 3 -16.78 26.91 7.55
C ARG A 3 -15.69 26.61 6.50
N SER A 4 -15.00 27.65 6.01
CA SER A 4 -13.88 27.50 5.07
C SER A 4 -12.65 26.96 5.78
N SER A 5 -12.30 27.57 6.93
CA SER A 5 -11.13 27.16 7.73
C SER A 5 -11.18 25.69 8.18
N ARG A 6 -12.35 25.14 8.54
CA ARG A 6 -12.46 23.70 8.86
C ARG A 6 -12.26 22.80 7.66
N LYS A 7 -12.75 23.20 6.48
CA LYS A 7 -12.56 22.46 5.23
C LYS A 7 -11.10 22.46 4.81
N ASP A 8 -10.42 23.59 4.98
CA ASP A 8 -8.99 23.73 4.69
C ASP A 8 -8.15 22.89 5.67
N THR A 9 -8.51 22.84 6.95
CA THR A 9 -7.85 21.96 7.95
C THR A 9 -7.99 20.48 7.62
N GLU A 10 -9.18 20.05 7.18
CA GLU A 10 -9.42 18.65 6.81
C GLU A 10 -8.68 18.26 5.53
N LEU A 11 -8.68 19.16 4.53
CA LEU A 11 -7.93 18.96 3.29
C LEU A 11 -6.43 18.77 3.56
N HIS A 12 -5.84 19.63 4.38
CA HIS A 12 -4.44 19.52 4.77
C HIS A 12 -4.16 18.24 5.57
N ARG A 13 -5.08 17.83 6.46
CA ARG A 13 -4.96 16.54 7.17
C ARG A 13 -4.90 15.39 6.17
N GLN A 14 -5.80 15.37 5.19
CA GLN A 14 -5.84 14.31 4.18
C GLN A 14 -4.58 14.29 3.32
N GLN A 15 -4.08 15.46 2.88
CA GLN A 15 -2.83 15.55 2.12
C GLN A 15 -1.63 14.97 2.87
N VAL A 16 -1.56 15.21 4.19
CA VAL A 16 -0.51 14.63 5.04
C VAL A 16 -0.66 13.10 5.14
N ILE A 17 -1.89 12.58 5.28
CA ILE A 17 -2.15 11.13 5.30
C ILE A 17 -1.77 10.49 3.96
N ASP A 18 -2.14 11.12 2.84
CA ASP A 18 -1.84 10.61 1.49
C ASP A 18 -0.33 10.56 1.26
N GLY A 19 0.39 11.64 1.59
CA GLY A 19 1.85 11.67 1.51
C GLY A 19 2.51 10.65 2.44
N ALA A 20 1.98 10.47 3.65
CA ALA A 20 2.48 9.45 4.58
C ALA A 20 2.27 8.04 4.03
N ALA A 21 1.12 7.75 3.40
CA ALA A 21 0.84 6.45 2.81
C ALA A 21 1.83 6.10 1.69
N THR A 22 2.17 7.08 0.85
CA THR A 22 3.20 6.94 -0.20
C THR A 22 4.58 6.70 0.40
N LEU A 23 5.02 7.56 1.33
CA LEU A 23 6.33 7.42 1.98
C LEU A 23 6.47 6.12 2.77
N LEU A 24 5.37 5.65 3.37
CA LEU A 24 5.33 4.40 4.11
C LEU A 24 5.67 3.23 3.18
N ARG A 25 5.02 3.11 2.02
CA ARG A 25 5.33 2.05 1.05
C ARG A 25 6.71 2.20 0.41
N GLU A 26 7.19 3.42 0.21
CA GLU A 26 8.49 3.69 -0.40
C GLU A 26 9.67 3.39 0.54
N ARG A 27 9.56 3.78 1.81
CA ARG A 27 10.71 3.85 2.75
C ARG A 27 10.48 3.19 4.09
N GLY A 28 9.32 2.57 4.28
CA GLY A 28 8.93 1.97 5.55
C GLY A 28 8.63 2.99 6.65
N VAL A 29 8.24 2.50 7.82
CA VAL A 29 7.85 3.35 8.97
C VAL A 29 9.01 4.24 9.44
N ALA A 30 10.23 3.70 9.41
CA ALA A 30 11.43 4.41 9.81
C ALA A 30 11.76 5.57 8.86
N GLY A 31 11.45 5.43 7.57
CA GLY A 31 11.69 6.44 6.54
C GLY A 31 10.73 7.63 6.57
N VAL A 32 9.61 7.56 7.31
CA VAL A 32 8.65 8.65 7.41
C VAL A 32 9.21 9.79 8.28
N ASN A 33 9.55 10.91 7.64
CA ASN A 33 9.97 12.15 8.30
C ASN A 33 8.79 13.15 8.35
N VAL A 34 8.23 13.34 9.56
CA VAL A 34 7.10 14.25 9.79
C VAL A 34 7.39 15.68 9.35
N GLY A 35 8.60 16.19 9.58
CA GLY A 35 8.96 17.55 9.21
C GLY A 35 8.96 17.76 7.69
N GLN A 36 9.51 16.80 6.94
CA GLN A 36 9.50 16.83 5.49
C GLN A 36 8.07 16.70 4.94
N LEU A 37 7.30 15.73 5.43
CA LEU A 37 5.93 15.49 5.01
C LEU A 37 5.03 16.72 5.23
N MET A 38 5.18 17.37 6.39
CA MET A 38 4.43 18.59 6.69
C MET A 38 4.82 19.72 5.74
N ALA A 39 6.11 19.88 5.43
CA ALA A 39 6.58 20.88 4.48
C ALA A 39 6.04 20.64 3.06
N GLU A 40 6.01 19.38 2.60
CA GLU A 40 5.43 18.99 1.32
C GLU A 40 3.91 19.26 1.25
N ALA A 41 3.20 19.12 2.36
CA ALA A 41 1.79 19.50 2.50
C ALA A 41 1.56 21.02 2.69
N GLY A 42 2.62 21.85 2.61
CA GLY A 42 2.52 23.30 2.80
C GLY A 42 2.26 23.73 4.26
N LEU A 43 2.54 22.85 5.22
CA LEU A 43 2.30 23.04 6.64
C LEU A 43 3.61 23.20 7.42
N THR A 44 3.53 23.89 8.56
CA THR A 44 4.67 23.99 9.48
C THR A 44 4.77 22.75 10.35
N HIS A 45 5.99 22.41 10.79
CA HIS A 45 6.22 21.30 11.74
C HIS A 45 5.38 21.46 13.03
N GLY A 46 5.25 22.68 13.55
CA GLY A 46 4.40 22.96 14.73
C GLY A 46 2.90 22.77 14.46
N GLY A 47 2.48 22.77 13.20
CA GLY A 47 1.11 22.45 12.80
C GLY A 47 0.76 20.98 12.95
N PHE A 48 1.75 20.08 13.02
CA PHE A 48 1.54 18.64 13.05
C PHE A 48 0.62 18.24 14.20
N TYR A 49 0.93 18.71 15.40
CA TYR A 49 0.18 18.39 16.62
C TYR A 49 -1.23 19.00 16.67
N ARG A 50 -1.62 19.84 15.70
CA ARG A 50 -3.01 20.26 15.52
C ARG A 50 -3.83 19.25 14.72
N HIS A 51 -3.16 18.45 13.89
CA HIS A 51 -3.79 17.43 13.07
C HIS A 51 -3.65 16.06 13.73
N PHE A 52 -2.48 15.68 14.21
CA PHE A 52 -2.17 14.34 14.70
C PHE A 52 -1.59 14.39 16.12
N ALA A 53 -2.02 13.49 16.99
CA ALA A 53 -1.53 13.32 18.34
C ALA A 53 -0.09 12.77 18.38
N SER A 54 0.27 11.90 17.44
CA SER A 54 1.61 11.31 17.36
C SER A 54 1.98 10.89 15.94
N LYS A 55 3.28 10.60 15.72
CA LYS A 55 3.74 9.94 14.48
C LYS A 55 3.07 8.58 14.31
N ASP A 56 2.85 7.84 15.40
CA ASP A 56 2.23 6.52 15.34
C ASP A 56 0.77 6.61 14.89
N GLU A 57 0.00 7.61 15.34
CA GLU A 57 -1.36 7.87 14.80
C GLU A 57 -1.31 8.12 13.30
N LEU A 58 -0.39 8.97 12.83
CA LEU A 58 -0.23 9.23 11.40
C LEU A 58 0.10 7.96 10.62
N VAL A 59 0.99 7.10 11.14
CA VAL A 59 1.36 5.83 10.50
C VAL A 59 0.17 4.88 10.41
N GLN A 60 -0.65 4.76 11.46
CA GLN A 60 -1.87 3.94 11.42
C GLN A 60 -2.85 4.46 10.35
N LEU A 61 -3.14 5.76 10.35
CA LEU A 61 -4.03 6.37 9.36
C LEU A 61 -3.51 6.21 7.92
N ALA A 62 -2.20 6.34 7.74
CA ALA A 62 -1.54 6.13 6.46
C ALA A 62 -1.64 4.67 5.99
N LEU A 63 -1.49 3.71 6.91
CA LEU A 63 -1.65 2.28 6.62
C LEU A 63 -3.09 1.94 6.25
N GLU A 64 -4.07 2.44 7.01
CA GLU A 64 -5.50 2.29 6.71
C GLU A 64 -5.84 2.86 5.33
N LYS A 65 -5.36 4.08 5.03
CA LYS A 65 -5.54 4.71 3.72
C LYS A 65 -4.91 3.89 2.60
N ALA A 66 -3.68 3.43 2.78
CA ALA A 66 -2.97 2.62 1.80
C ALA A 66 -3.71 1.31 1.45
N LEU A 67 -4.30 0.66 2.45
CA LEU A 67 -5.09 -0.57 2.28
C LEU A 67 -6.43 -0.27 1.59
N ALA A 68 -7.10 0.82 1.99
CA ALA A 68 -8.35 1.25 1.38
C ALA A 68 -8.19 1.62 -0.10
N ASP A 69 -7.16 2.41 -0.44
CA ASP A 69 -6.84 2.81 -1.82
C ASP A 69 -6.55 1.60 -2.70
N GLN A 70 -5.78 0.64 -2.17
CA GLN A 70 -5.45 -0.58 -2.88
C GLN A 70 -6.72 -1.40 -3.18
N ARG A 71 -7.64 -1.49 -2.22
CA ARG A 71 -8.93 -2.18 -2.41
C ARG A 71 -9.81 -1.45 -3.42
N GLU A 72 -9.91 -0.12 -3.33
CA GLU A 72 -10.70 0.69 -4.25
C GLU A 72 -10.20 0.52 -5.68
N TRP A 73 -8.88 0.59 -5.89
CA TRP A 73 -8.27 0.39 -7.20
C TRP A 73 -8.59 -1.00 -7.78
N VAL A 74 -8.46 -2.06 -6.98
CA VAL A 74 -8.78 -3.43 -7.43
C VAL A 74 -10.25 -3.61 -7.79
N SER A 75 -11.16 -2.91 -7.12
CA SER A 75 -12.59 -3.00 -7.44
C SER A 75 -12.98 -2.45 -8.83
N GLY A 76 -12.08 -1.67 -9.46
CA GLY A 76 -12.32 -1.02 -10.74
C GLY A 76 -11.72 -1.73 -11.95
N ILE A 77 -11.09 -2.89 -11.78
CA ILE A 77 -10.34 -3.58 -12.83
C ILE A 77 -10.66 -5.09 -12.86
N THR A 78 -10.33 -5.74 -13.97
CA THR A 78 -10.41 -7.21 -14.10
C THR A 78 -9.24 -7.90 -13.39
N GLU A 79 -9.38 -9.19 -13.08
CA GLU A 79 -8.27 -9.96 -12.50
C GLU A 79 -7.07 -10.03 -13.45
N ARG A 80 -7.31 -10.10 -14.76
CA ARG A 80 -6.25 -10.07 -15.77
C ARG A 80 -5.46 -8.75 -15.71
N GLU A 81 -6.14 -7.61 -15.75
CA GLU A 81 -5.50 -6.28 -15.67
C GLU A 81 -4.71 -6.14 -14.36
N LEU A 82 -5.27 -6.64 -13.25
CA LEU A 82 -4.59 -6.68 -11.97
C LEU A 82 -3.30 -7.50 -12.04
N ILE A 83 -3.34 -8.73 -12.53
CA ILE A 83 -2.18 -9.62 -12.60
C ILE A 83 -1.10 -9.03 -13.52
N GLU A 84 -1.50 -8.47 -14.67
CA GLU A 84 -0.60 -7.85 -15.63
C GLU A 84 0.13 -6.65 -15.03
N TRP A 85 -0.59 -5.74 -14.36
CA TRP A 85 0.01 -4.62 -13.64
C TRP A 85 0.87 -5.09 -12.45
N TYR A 86 0.35 -6.02 -11.65
CA TYR A 86 0.99 -6.41 -10.40
C TYR A 86 2.35 -7.07 -10.66
N LEU A 87 2.46 -7.84 -11.74
CA LEU A 87 3.66 -8.56 -12.12
C LEU A 87 4.43 -7.80 -13.20
N SER A 88 4.52 -6.47 -13.14
CA SER A 88 5.25 -5.66 -14.11
C SER A 88 6.52 -5.02 -13.52
N PRO A 89 7.50 -4.66 -14.36
CA PRO A 89 8.66 -3.86 -13.93
C PRO A 89 8.24 -2.51 -13.32
N GLU A 90 7.20 -1.88 -13.85
CA GLU A 90 6.67 -0.61 -13.33
C GLU A 90 6.23 -0.75 -11.87
N HIS A 91 5.51 -1.82 -11.53
CA HIS A 91 5.14 -2.07 -10.13
C HIS A 91 6.33 -2.52 -9.27
N ARG A 92 7.27 -3.30 -9.82
CA ARG A 92 8.53 -3.65 -9.12
C ARG A 92 9.26 -2.39 -8.68
N ASP A 93 9.44 -1.44 -9.60
CA ASP A 93 10.29 -0.27 -9.46
C ASP A 93 9.60 0.92 -8.77
N ASP A 94 8.28 0.88 -8.58
CA ASP A 94 7.51 1.88 -7.86
C ASP A 94 6.74 1.30 -6.64
N PRO A 95 7.43 1.04 -5.51
CA PRO A 95 6.75 0.67 -4.27
C PRO A 95 5.81 1.76 -3.74
N ALA A 96 6.14 3.04 -3.98
CA ALA A 96 5.39 4.20 -3.50
C ALA A 96 3.92 4.18 -3.94
N HIS A 97 3.64 3.71 -5.16
CA HIS A 97 2.28 3.61 -5.72
C HIS A 97 1.81 2.17 -5.94
N GLY A 98 2.52 1.21 -5.32
CA GLY A 98 2.27 -0.21 -5.48
C GLY A 98 1.44 -0.85 -4.36
N CYS A 99 1.46 -2.18 -4.35
CA CYS A 99 0.82 -3.03 -3.37
C CYS A 99 1.38 -2.82 -1.96
N THR A 100 0.50 -2.45 -1.02
CA THR A 100 0.83 -2.30 0.40
C THR A 100 1.36 -3.60 1.01
N MET A 101 0.82 -4.76 0.62
CA MET A 101 1.29 -6.06 1.12
C MET A 101 2.72 -6.37 0.71
N GLY A 102 3.06 -6.11 -0.56
CA GLY A 102 4.41 -6.32 -1.10
C GLY A 102 5.44 -5.32 -0.59
N ALA A 103 5.01 -4.13 -0.19
CA ALA A 103 5.89 -3.09 0.36
C ALA A 103 6.12 -3.26 1.88
N LEU A 104 5.07 -3.55 2.65
CA LEU A 104 5.10 -3.42 4.12
C LEU A 104 4.94 -4.74 4.88
N GLY A 105 4.57 -5.85 4.23
CA GLY A 105 4.26 -7.10 4.94
C GLY A 105 5.36 -7.58 5.89
N SER A 106 6.63 -7.44 5.48
CA SER A 106 7.77 -7.85 6.32
C SER A 106 8.06 -6.89 7.48
N GLU A 107 7.72 -5.60 7.35
CA GLU A 107 7.85 -4.61 8.41
C GLU A 107 6.72 -4.78 9.44
N VAL A 108 5.48 -4.91 8.98
CA VAL A 108 4.31 -5.10 9.84
C VAL A 108 4.42 -6.40 10.65
N ALA A 109 5.03 -7.44 10.09
CA ALA A 109 5.32 -8.67 10.83
C ALA A 109 6.14 -8.43 12.12
N ARG A 110 6.92 -7.35 12.17
CA ARG A 110 7.76 -6.94 13.32
C ARG A 110 7.20 -5.74 14.09
N ALA A 111 6.05 -5.20 13.68
CA ALA A 111 5.42 -4.04 14.31
C ALA A 111 4.65 -4.41 15.59
N ASP A 112 3.94 -3.43 16.14
CA ASP A 112 3.03 -3.65 17.28
C ASP A 112 1.76 -4.44 16.88
N GLU A 113 0.96 -4.80 17.88
CA GLU A 113 -0.28 -5.57 17.67
C GLU A 113 -1.32 -4.78 16.87
N ALA A 114 -1.50 -3.50 17.17
CA ALA A 114 -2.44 -2.64 16.46
C ALA A 114 -2.15 -2.58 14.95
N SER A 115 -0.89 -2.41 14.55
CA SER A 115 -0.49 -2.41 13.14
C SER A 115 -0.81 -3.75 12.45
N ARG A 116 -0.57 -4.87 13.15
CA ARG A 116 -0.88 -6.20 12.62
C ARG A 116 -2.38 -6.42 12.46
N GLU A 117 -3.20 -5.95 13.39
CA GLU A 117 -4.66 -6.03 13.32
C GLU A 117 -5.23 -5.20 12.16
N THR A 118 -4.76 -3.96 12.00
CA THR A 118 -5.11 -3.09 10.87
C THR A 118 -4.78 -3.76 9.55
N PHE A 119 -3.58 -4.31 9.44
CA PHE A 119 -3.11 -4.99 8.23
C PHE A 119 -3.91 -6.27 7.94
N ALA A 120 -4.21 -7.09 8.95
CA ALA A 120 -5.00 -8.31 8.79
C ALA A 120 -6.43 -8.00 8.34
N THR A 121 -7.04 -6.96 8.90
CA THR A 121 -8.39 -6.50 8.53
C THR A 121 -8.42 -6.00 7.09
N GLY A 122 -7.50 -5.09 6.73
CA GLY A 122 -7.42 -4.58 5.36
C GLY A 122 -7.07 -5.66 4.34
N PHE A 123 -6.26 -6.65 4.71
CA PHE A 123 -5.99 -7.80 3.84
C PHE A 123 -7.23 -8.66 3.61
N ALA A 124 -8.02 -8.94 4.66
CA ALA A 124 -9.26 -9.70 4.52
C ALA A 124 -10.24 -9.00 3.56
N ASP A 125 -10.43 -7.68 3.73
CA ASP A 125 -11.28 -6.87 2.86
C ASP A 125 -10.79 -6.83 1.39
N TYR A 126 -9.48 -6.69 1.21
CA TYR A 126 -8.84 -6.76 -0.11
C TYR A 126 -9.08 -8.12 -0.76
N LEU A 127 -8.84 -9.20 -0.01
CA LEU A 127 -8.96 -10.57 -0.51
C LEU A 127 -10.39 -10.89 -0.93
N ASP A 128 -11.39 -10.45 -0.16
CA ASP A 128 -12.80 -10.63 -0.51
C ASP A 128 -13.12 -9.90 -1.83
N THR A 129 -12.56 -8.71 -2.04
CA THR A 129 -12.70 -7.94 -3.29
C THR A 129 -12.00 -8.65 -4.45
N PHE A 130 -10.78 -9.15 -4.25
CA PHE A 130 -10.00 -9.87 -5.26
C PHE A 130 -10.67 -11.19 -5.69
N ALA A 131 -11.16 -11.97 -4.73
CA ALA A 131 -11.88 -13.21 -4.99
C ALA A 131 -13.17 -12.97 -5.80
N ALA A 132 -13.86 -11.86 -5.52
CA ALA A 132 -15.10 -11.49 -6.20
C ALA A 132 -14.91 -11.11 -7.69
N LEU A 133 -13.71 -10.73 -8.12
CA LEU A 133 -13.45 -10.37 -9.54
C LEU A 133 -13.80 -11.49 -10.51
N GLU A 134 -13.53 -12.73 -10.13
CA GLU A 134 -13.76 -13.94 -10.95
C GLU A 134 -14.63 -14.97 -10.21
N GLY A 135 -15.24 -14.60 -9.08
CA GLY A 135 -16.04 -15.52 -8.25
C GLY A 135 -15.24 -16.72 -7.73
N ARG A 136 -13.97 -16.51 -7.38
CA ARG A 136 -13.06 -17.59 -6.92
C ARG A 136 -13.37 -18.01 -5.50
N GLU A 137 -13.08 -19.28 -5.22
CA GLU A 137 -13.01 -19.77 -3.84
C GLU A 137 -11.87 -19.09 -3.08
N ARG A 138 -12.08 -18.88 -1.78
CA ARG A 138 -11.16 -18.11 -0.93
C ARG A 138 -9.73 -18.65 -0.94
N ASP A 139 -9.57 -19.98 -0.84
CA ASP A 139 -8.25 -20.63 -0.82
C ASP A 139 -7.50 -20.47 -2.14
N GLU A 140 -8.22 -20.48 -3.27
CA GLU A 140 -7.65 -20.24 -4.58
C GLU A 140 -7.20 -18.78 -4.72
N ALA A 141 -8.04 -17.82 -4.31
CA ALA A 141 -7.69 -16.41 -4.30
C ALA A 141 -6.47 -16.14 -3.41
N LEU A 142 -6.38 -16.78 -2.24
CA LEU A 142 -5.21 -16.71 -1.36
C LEU A 142 -3.94 -17.19 -2.06
N ALA A 143 -3.98 -18.37 -2.69
CA ALA A 143 -2.82 -18.94 -3.37
C ALA A 143 -2.36 -18.07 -4.55
N ARG A 144 -3.30 -17.56 -5.36
CA ARG A 144 -2.99 -16.64 -6.47
C ARG A 144 -2.39 -15.34 -5.95
N TYR A 145 -2.98 -14.75 -4.92
CA TYR A 145 -2.48 -13.52 -4.33
C TYR A 145 -1.10 -13.68 -3.70
N ALA A 146 -0.87 -14.77 -2.96
CA ALA A 146 0.44 -15.09 -2.38
C ALA A 146 1.50 -15.29 -3.47
N THR A 147 1.13 -15.89 -4.61
CA THR A 147 2.02 -16.01 -5.78
C THR A 147 2.40 -14.64 -6.33
N MET A 148 1.42 -13.74 -6.50
CA MET A 148 1.67 -12.37 -6.94
C MET A 148 2.61 -11.62 -6.00
N VAL A 149 2.27 -11.56 -4.71
CA VAL A 149 3.06 -10.86 -3.68
C VAL A 149 4.47 -11.43 -3.60
N GLY A 150 4.59 -12.76 -3.55
CA GLY A 150 5.88 -13.44 -3.46
C GLY A 150 6.77 -13.16 -4.65
N ALA A 151 6.23 -13.25 -5.87
CA ALA A 151 6.97 -12.95 -7.09
C ALA A 151 7.46 -11.50 -7.13
N LEU A 152 6.62 -10.54 -6.74
CA LEU A 152 7.00 -9.13 -6.66
C LEU A 152 8.10 -8.87 -5.62
N VAL A 153 7.98 -9.47 -4.43
CA VAL A 153 8.99 -9.29 -3.37
C VAL A 153 10.35 -9.88 -3.81
N ILE A 154 10.34 -11.06 -4.43
CA ILE A 154 11.55 -11.69 -4.95
C ILE A 154 12.13 -10.85 -6.09
N SER A 155 11.31 -10.38 -7.03
CA SER A 155 11.79 -9.60 -8.18
C SER A 155 12.40 -8.26 -7.75
N ARG A 156 11.85 -7.59 -6.74
CA ARG A 156 12.42 -6.39 -6.11
C ARG A 156 13.78 -6.69 -5.48
N ALA A 157 13.89 -7.80 -4.75
CA ALA A 157 15.13 -8.19 -4.08
C ALA A 157 16.27 -8.53 -5.06
N THR A 158 15.93 -8.92 -6.29
CA THR A 158 16.90 -9.27 -7.34
C THR A 158 16.96 -8.23 -8.46
N ALA A 159 16.45 -7.01 -8.24
CA ALA A 159 16.40 -5.97 -9.28
C ALA A 159 17.80 -5.71 -9.89
N GLY A 160 17.84 -5.59 -11.22
CA GLY A 160 19.09 -5.47 -12.00
C GLY A 160 19.70 -6.79 -12.47
N ASP A 161 19.24 -7.94 -11.95
CA ASP A 161 19.59 -9.28 -12.44
C ASP A 161 18.49 -9.82 -13.37
N PRO A 162 18.82 -10.54 -14.46
CA PRO A 162 17.83 -11.17 -15.34
C PRO A 162 16.81 -12.07 -14.63
N ILE A 163 17.14 -12.63 -13.46
CA ILE A 163 16.20 -13.43 -12.66
C ILE A 163 15.00 -12.60 -12.16
N SER A 164 15.16 -11.28 -12.00
CA SER A 164 14.07 -10.39 -11.57
C SER A 164 12.89 -10.45 -12.52
N GLU A 165 13.16 -10.29 -13.82
CA GLU A 165 12.15 -10.37 -14.87
C GLU A 165 11.62 -11.80 -15.01
N ALA A 166 12.52 -12.79 -14.95
CA ALA A 166 12.13 -14.20 -15.07
C ALA A 166 11.14 -14.64 -13.98
N VAL A 167 11.26 -14.13 -12.75
CA VAL A 167 10.31 -14.41 -11.66
C VAL A 167 8.94 -13.78 -11.94
N LEU A 168 8.91 -12.53 -12.42
CA LEU A 168 7.66 -11.86 -12.80
C LEU A 168 6.95 -12.62 -13.94
N ASP A 169 7.69 -12.98 -14.98
CA ASP A 169 7.16 -13.74 -16.12
C ASP A 169 6.67 -15.12 -15.72
N ALA A 170 7.41 -15.85 -14.89
CA ALA A 170 7.01 -17.17 -14.41
C ALA A 170 5.70 -17.11 -13.62
N ALA A 171 5.55 -16.13 -12.73
CA ALA A 171 4.32 -15.92 -11.99
C ALA A 171 3.15 -15.51 -12.91
N ARG A 172 3.41 -14.66 -13.91
CA ARG A 172 2.38 -14.22 -14.85
C ARG A 172 1.86 -15.39 -15.67
N ASN A 173 2.75 -16.23 -16.19
CA ASN A 173 2.40 -17.43 -16.96
C ASN A 173 1.69 -18.50 -16.12
N ALA A 174 1.94 -18.54 -14.81
CA ALA A 174 1.24 -19.46 -13.92
C ALA A 174 -0.19 -19.00 -13.60
N LEU A 175 -0.44 -17.69 -13.65
CA LEU A 175 -1.71 -17.09 -13.24
C LEU A 175 -2.63 -16.74 -14.41
N LEU A 176 -2.08 -16.38 -15.57
CA LEU A 176 -2.82 -16.08 -16.78
C LEU A 176 -2.84 -17.31 -17.70
N PRO A 177 -4.03 -17.73 -18.17
CA PRO A 177 -4.15 -18.71 -19.25
C PRO A 177 -3.73 -18.14 -20.60
#